data_AF-A0A5N9E3F5-F1
#
_entry.id   AF-A0A5N9E3F5-F1
#
_cell.length_a   1.000
_cell.length_b   1.000
_cell.length_c   1.000
_cell.angle_alpha   90.00
_cell.angle_beta   90.00
_cell.angle_gamma   90.00
#
_symmetry.space_group_name_H-M   'P 1'
#
loop_
_entity.id
_entity.type
_entity.pdbx_description
1 polymer ?
#
loop_
_entity_poly.entity_id
_entity_poly.type
_entity_poly.pdbx_seq_one_letter_code
_entity_poly.pdbx_strand_id
1 'polypeptide(L)'
;METKNLEVYRNNLRHSAAHLLAEAVLKLYPNAKITLGPPITDGFYYDFDIDTTFSPQDLIAIEREMKRSVKRNSKFECNELSRAEALEVYKDNPYKIEIINSMSEEEIITEYSHSDGKFKDLCRGGHIEKTGEIKALKLLSTAGAYWRGDENNKMLQRIYGTAWESEELQKDYLDKRQKAIESDHRKLGTSLDLFFLDPISPANPFFLPNGAFIYNKLIEFVRNLYDKYGYQEVITPQLFSTDLWKTSGHYDFYLDNMYMMEIDENEVGVKPMNCPAHAVIYKSTLRSYRDLPLRLADFGRLHRYERSGVTHGLTRVRSFSQDDAHIFCSTKDAGIEIKSFLEMLRESYSAFGFDKPRMTLSLRPEKRAGSDEMWDIAEEQLRTVIREFDSNFEEVEGEGAFYGPKIDIFIPDVMGREWQLGTAQMDFSLPERFNLDFINSDGEKERPVVIHRAMLGSIERFIGILLEHTGGDLPFWLAPKQVNIIPISDKHQDYSEDLLNNLTGHGYRAHLDNTNERLGQKIRNSEMKKIPVMIIVGDKEIESDTVSVRTRSLGDLGSLSKDELIEKLISL
;
A
#
# COMPACT_ATOMS: atom_id res chain seq x y z
N MET A 1 -26.08 7.13 -15.14
CA MET A 1 -25.62 5.83 -15.65
C MET A 1 -25.38 4.95 -14.44
N GLU A 2 -25.94 3.74 -14.40
CA GLU A 2 -25.55 2.75 -13.39
C GLU A 2 -24.02 2.57 -13.40
N THR A 3 -23.40 2.38 -12.23
CA THR A 3 -21.93 2.39 -12.06
C THR A 3 -21.20 1.45 -13.03
N LYS A 4 -21.76 0.25 -13.28
CA LYS A 4 -21.20 -0.73 -14.24
C LYS A 4 -21.16 -0.21 -15.68
N ASN A 5 -22.15 0.59 -16.10
CA ASN A 5 -22.16 1.17 -17.46
C ASN A 5 -21.09 2.26 -17.63
N LEU A 6 -20.72 2.95 -16.55
CA LEU A 6 -19.69 3.98 -16.60
C LEU A 6 -18.28 3.39 -16.66
N GLU A 7 -18.01 2.31 -15.93
CA GLU A 7 -16.70 1.61 -15.98
C GLU A 7 -16.42 1.03 -17.36
N VAL A 8 -17.41 0.35 -17.95
CA VAL A 8 -17.30 -0.16 -19.33
C VAL A 8 -17.07 0.98 -20.32
N TYR A 9 -17.81 2.08 -20.18
CA TYR A 9 -17.61 3.26 -21.02
C TYR A 9 -16.20 3.84 -20.89
N ARG A 10 -15.70 4.02 -19.67
CA ARG A 10 -14.33 4.54 -19.42
C ARG A 10 -13.26 3.59 -19.94
N ASN A 11 -13.45 2.29 -19.79
CA ASN A 11 -12.56 1.28 -20.37
C ASN A 11 -12.47 1.45 -21.89
N ASN A 12 -13.62 1.53 -22.56
CA ASN A 12 -13.70 1.72 -24.00
C ASN A 12 -13.09 3.07 -24.45
N LEU A 13 -13.36 4.14 -23.71
CA LEU A 13 -12.82 5.48 -23.95
C LEU A 13 -11.28 5.48 -23.91
N ARG A 14 -10.71 4.84 -22.89
CA ARG A 14 -9.26 4.75 -22.69
C ARG A 14 -8.60 3.82 -23.70
N HIS A 15 -9.27 2.75 -24.10
CA HIS A 15 -8.78 1.87 -25.15
C HIS A 15 -8.76 2.58 -26.51
N SER A 16 -9.82 3.32 -26.85
CA SER A 16 -9.82 4.22 -28.01
C SER A 16 -8.72 5.28 -27.94
N ALA A 17 -8.44 5.84 -26.76
CA ALA A 17 -7.34 6.78 -26.59
C ALA A 17 -5.95 6.15 -26.82
N ALA A 18 -5.77 4.87 -26.48
CA ALA A 18 -4.57 4.12 -26.83
C ALA A 18 -4.40 3.98 -28.35
N HIS A 19 -5.48 3.72 -29.11
CA HIS A 19 -5.40 3.71 -30.58
C HIS A 19 -5.01 5.08 -31.15
N LEU A 20 -5.54 6.17 -30.60
CA LEU A 20 -5.13 7.52 -30.99
C LEU A 20 -3.64 7.77 -30.72
N LEU A 21 -3.10 7.20 -29.63
CA LEU A 21 -1.68 7.29 -29.29
C LEU A 21 -0.84 6.55 -30.34
N ALA A 22 -1.24 5.34 -30.71
CA ALA A 22 -0.60 4.57 -31.77
C ALA A 22 -0.66 5.28 -33.14
N GLU A 23 -1.82 5.84 -33.54
CA GLU A 23 -1.94 6.66 -34.76
C GLU A 23 -0.96 7.83 -34.74
N ALA A 24 -0.94 8.58 -33.64
CA ALA A 24 -0.10 9.75 -33.48
C ALA A 24 1.40 9.40 -33.54
N VAL A 25 1.81 8.32 -32.88
CA VAL A 25 3.20 7.85 -32.91
C VAL A 25 3.58 7.39 -34.30
N LEU A 26 2.79 6.53 -34.97
CA LEU A 26 3.12 6.07 -36.33
C LEU A 26 3.18 7.23 -37.34
N LYS A 27 2.39 8.29 -37.14
CA LYS A 27 2.45 9.47 -37.98
C LYS A 27 3.74 10.29 -37.81
N LEU A 28 4.23 10.40 -36.58
CA LEU A 28 5.46 11.15 -36.26
C LEU A 28 6.73 10.30 -36.43
N TYR A 29 6.60 8.99 -36.25
CA TYR A 29 7.66 7.99 -36.28
C TYR A 29 7.22 6.80 -37.16
N PRO A 30 7.30 6.93 -38.50
CA PRO A 30 6.79 5.91 -39.43
C PRO A 30 7.45 4.54 -39.32
N ASN A 31 8.67 4.48 -38.75
CA ASN A 31 9.41 3.23 -38.57
C ASN A 31 9.13 2.54 -37.23
N ALA A 32 8.36 3.17 -36.33
CA ALA A 32 7.99 2.56 -35.06
C ALA A 32 7.08 1.35 -35.29
N LYS A 33 7.24 0.30 -34.49
CA LYS A 33 6.32 -0.85 -34.49
C LYS A 33 5.47 -0.82 -33.23
N ILE A 34 4.15 -0.81 -33.42
CA ILE A 34 3.18 -0.86 -32.33
C ILE A 34 3.01 -2.30 -31.85
N THR A 35 2.88 -2.49 -30.54
CA THR A 35 2.76 -3.82 -29.92
C THR A 35 1.42 -3.97 -29.18
N LEU A 36 1.38 -3.71 -27.87
CA LEU A 36 0.21 -3.79 -27.01
C LEU A 36 -0.13 -2.42 -26.41
N GLY A 37 -1.43 -2.09 -26.39
CA GLY A 37 -1.93 -0.85 -25.80
C GLY A 37 -3.26 -1.01 -25.07
N PRO A 38 -3.29 -1.70 -23.92
CA PRO A 38 -4.52 -1.91 -23.17
C PRO A 38 -4.95 -0.66 -22.40
N PRO A 39 -6.26 -0.51 -22.14
CA PRO A 39 -6.72 0.39 -21.09
C PRO A 39 -6.28 -0.14 -19.72
N ILE A 40 -6.11 0.77 -18.77
CA ILE A 40 -5.87 0.49 -17.34
C ILE A 40 -6.87 1.28 -16.49
N THR A 41 -6.92 0.98 -15.20
CA THR A 41 -7.93 1.52 -14.25
C THR A 41 -8.11 3.02 -14.30
N ASP A 42 -7.03 3.78 -14.55
CA ASP A 42 -7.07 5.26 -14.60
C ASP A 42 -6.48 5.83 -15.88
N GLY A 43 -6.38 5.04 -16.95
CA GLY A 43 -5.77 5.52 -18.18
C GLY A 43 -5.51 4.41 -19.18
N PHE A 44 -4.39 4.51 -19.89
CA PHE A 44 -3.95 3.54 -20.86
C PHE A 44 -2.43 3.63 -21.00
N TYR A 45 -1.83 2.63 -21.63
CA TYR A 45 -0.48 2.75 -22.16
C TYR A 45 -0.41 2.19 -23.57
N TYR A 46 0.70 2.43 -24.26
CA TYR A 46 1.04 1.74 -25.49
C TYR A 46 2.54 1.49 -25.55
N ASP A 47 2.94 0.26 -25.89
CA ASP A 47 4.32 -0.17 -26.05
C ASP A 47 4.78 -0.08 -27.51
N PHE A 48 5.92 0.58 -27.72
CA PHE A 48 6.52 0.83 -29.02
C PHE A 48 7.91 0.22 -29.11
N ASP A 49 8.15 -0.49 -30.21
CA ASP A 49 9.50 -0.80 -30.66
C ASP A 49 9.99 0.33 -31.57
N ILE A 50 10.95 1.09 -31.08
CA ILE A 50 11.52 2.25 -31.76
C ILE A 50 12.95 2.47 -31.29
N ASP A 51 13.84 2.85 -32.22
CA ASP A 51 15.27 3.04 -31.96
C ASP A 51 15.57 4.32 -31.16
N THR A 52 14.70 5.34 -31.24
CA THR A 52 14.89 6.64 -30.58
C THR A 52 14.11 6.72 -29.27
N THR A 53 14.70 7.29 -28.22
CA THR A 53 14.00 7.49 -26.95
C THR A 53 13.02 8.65 -26.99
N PHE A 54 11.79 8.46 -26.50
CA PHE A 54 10.81 9.53 -26.36
C PHE A 54 11.22 10.55 -25.29
N SER A 55 11.39 11.81 -25.69
CA SER A 55 11.62 12.95 -24.80
C SER A 55 10.30 13.56 -24.30
N PRO A 56 10.33 14.38 -23.23
CA PRO A 56 9.16 15.15 -22.81
C PRO A 56 8.60 16.07 -23.93
N GLN A 57 9.44 16.59 -24.82
CA GLN A 57 9.01 17.38 -25.97
C GLN A 57 8.25 16.53 -27.00
N ASP A 58 8.65 15.26 -27.17
CA ASP A 58 7.95 14.32 -28.07
C ASP A 58 6.55 14.02 -27.57
N LEU A 59 6.37 13.85 -26.25
CA LEU A 59 5.04 13.69 -25.65
C LEU A 59 4.13 14.89 -25.96
N ILE A 60 4.65 16.12 -25.94
CA ILE A 60 3.88 17.32 -26.31
C ILE A 60 3.47 17.28 -27.79
N ALA A 61 4.37 16.83 -28.67
CA ALA A 61 4.09 16.70 -30.11
C ALA A 61 3.06 15.60 -30.40
N ILE A 62 3.21 14.43 -29.78
CA ILE A 62 2.30 13.28 -29.88
C ILE A 62 0.91 13.68 -29.34
N GLU A 63 0.82 14.27 -28.15
CA GLU A 63 -0.46 14.72 -27.56
C GLU A 63 -1.18 15.72 -28.47
N ARG A 64 -0.43 16.62 -29.13
CA ARG A 64 -1.00 17.56 -30.12
C ARG A 64 -1.59 16.84 -31.33
N GLU A 65 -0.95 15.78 -31.80
CA GLU A 65 -1.47 14.97 -32.90
C GLU A 65 -2.69 14.14 -32.48
N MET A 66 -2.69 13.55 -31.28
CA MET A 66 -3.87 12.88 -30.73
C MET A 66 -5.06 13.84 -30.65
N LYS A 67 -4.85 15.08 -30.18
CA LYS A 67 -5.91 16.12 -30.15
C LYS A 67 -6.42 16.48 -31.55
N ARG A 68 -5.61 16.38 -32.60
CA ARG A 68 -6.07 16.54 -33.99
C ARG A 68 -6.94 15.36 -34.41
N SER A 69 -6.61 14.14 -33.99
CA SER A 69 -7.43 12.94 -34.24
C SER A 69 -8.79 13.02 -33.55
N VAL A 70 -8.84 13.49 -32.30
CA VAL A 70 -10.10 13.78 -31.57
C VAL A 70 -10.95 14.77 -32.36
N LYS A 71 -10.36 15.88 -32.84
CA LYS A 71 -11.08 16.91 -33.64
C LYS A 71 -11.61 16.38 -34.98
N ARG A 72 -10.97 15.37 -35.57
CA ARG A 72 -11.44 14.73 -36.82
C ARG A 72 -12.76 13.98 -36.59
N ASN A 73 -13.00 13.50 -35.35
CA ASN A 73 -14.22 12.81 -34.95
C ASN A 73 -14.58 11.62 -35.87
N SER A 74 -13.56 10.85 -36.26
CA SER A 74 -13.73 9.67 -37.12
C SER A 74 -14.37 8.52 -36.36
N LYS A 75 -15.12 7.67 -37.07
CA LYS A 75 -15.70 6.46 -36.49
C LYS A 75 -14.64 5.38 -36.29
N PHE A 76 -14.82 4.56 -35.26
CA PHE A 76 -14.15 3.27 -35.14
C PHE A 76 -14.94 2.20 -35.90
N GLU A 77 -14.26 1.44 -36.75
CA GLU A 77 -14.86 0.40 -37.60
C GLU A 77 -14.13 -0.91 -37.36
N CYS A 78 -14.88 -1.96 -37.02
CA CYS A 78 -14.37 -3.32 -36.81
C CYS A 78 -14.43 -4.08 -38.14
N ASN A 79 -13.32 -4.71 -38.51
CA ASN A 79 -13.20 -5.59 -39.65
C ASN A 79 -12.76 -6.97 -39.15
N GLU A 80 -13.52 -8.01 -39.48
CA GLU A 80 -13.09 -9.40 -39.27
C GLU A 80 -12.12 -9.80 -40.38
N LEU A 81 -11.01 -10.43 -39.98
CA LEU A 81 -9.99 -10.92 -40.90
C LEU A 81 -9.82 -12.42 -40.71
N SER A 82 -9.62 -13.14 -41.82
CA SER A 82 -9.05 -14.48 -41.72
C SER A 82 -7.62 -14.42 -41.20
N ARG A 83 -7.15 -15.50 -40.60
CA ARG A 83 -5.76 -15.61 -40.13
C ARG A 83 -4.73 -15.33 -41.23
N ALA A 84 -5.00 -15.80 -42.45
CA ALA A 84 -4.13 -15.56 -43.60
C ALA A 84 -4.09 -14.07 -43.99
N GLU A 85 -5.24 -13.40 -44.01
CA GLU A 85 -5.31 -11.95 -44.29
C GLU A 85 -4.59 -11.15 -43.20
N ALA A 86 -4.82 -11.49 -41.92
CA ALA A 86 -4.17 -10.80 -40.81
C ALA A 86 -2.63 -10.95 -40.86
N LEU A 87 -2.12 -12.15 -41.14
CA LEU A 87 -0.68 -12.37 -41.28
C LEU A 87 -0.08 -11.59 -42.45
N GLU A 88 -0.80 -11.44 -43.55
CA GLU A 88 -0.35 -10.63 -44.69
C GLU A 88 -0.38 -9.12 -44.38
N VAL A 89 -1.44 -8.63 -43.73
CA VAL A 89 -1.59 -7.22 -43.33
C VAL A 89 -0.48 -6.81 -42.35
N TYR A 90 -0.14 -7.67 -41.39
CA TYR A 90 0.82 -7.39 -40.33
C TYR A 90 2.21 -7.99 -40.56
N LYS A 91 2.55 -8.39 -41.79
CA LYS A 91 3.80 -9.12 -42.11
C LYS A 91 5.10 -8.43 -41.67
N ASP A 92 5.09 -7.10 -41.60
CA ASP A 92 6.26 -6.29 -41.23
C ASP A 92 6.35 -6.02 -39.70
N ASN A 93 5.35 -6.46 -38.94
CA ASN A 93 5.27 -6.29 -37.49
C ASN A 93 5.38 -7.65 -36.76
N PRO A 94 6.58 -8.03 -36.29
CA PRO A 94 6.82 -9.34 -35.69
C PRO A 94 5.98 -9.59 -34.44
N TYR A 95 5.67 -8.53 -33.67
CA TYR A 95 4.86 -8.63 -32.46
C TYR A 95 3.41 -9.01 -32.77
N LYS A 96 2.83 -8.41 -33.82
CA LYS A 96 1.45 -8.71 -34.24
C LYS A 96 1.36 -10.12 -34.85
N ILE A 97 2.36 -10.53 -35.64
CA ILE A 97 2.47 -11.92 -36.13
C ILE A 97 2.48 -12.90 -34.96
N GLU A 98 3.31 -12.65 -33.94
CA GLU A 98 3.41 -13.51 -32.77
C GLU A 98 2.07 -13.60 -32.01
N ILE A 99 1.39 -12.46 -31.82
CA ILE A 99 0.05 -12.43 -31.21
C ILE A 99 -0.91 -13.31 -32.00
N ILE A 100 -1.02 -13.10 -33.33
CA ILE A 100 -1.91 -13.86 -34.21
C ILE A 100 -1.60 -15.36 -34.10
N ASN A 101 -0.33 -15.75 -34.17
CA ASN A 101 0.08 -17.15 -34.07
C ASN A 101 -0.22 -17.78 -32.71
N SER A 102 -0.28 -16.98 -31.63
CA SER A 102 -0.63 -17.46 -30.29
C SER A 102 -2.14 -17.60 -30.02
N MET A 103 -2.99 -17.03 -30.88
CA MET A 103 -4.46 -17.17 -30.80
C MET A 103 -4.89 -18.59 -31.19
N SER A 104 -5.96 -19.12 -30.61
CA SER A 104 -6.51 -20.43 -30.99
C SER A 104 -7.14 -20.38 -32.40
N GLU A 105 -7.32 -21.54 -33.04
CA GLU A 105 -7.93 -21.61 -34.38
C GLU A 105 -9.39 -21.15 -34.41
N GLU A 106 -10.08 -21.26 -33.28
CA GLU A 106 -11.49 -20.88 -33.12
C GLU A 106 -11.68 -19.37 -32.84
N GLU A 107 -10.59 -18.65 -32.54
CA GLU A 107 -10.67 -17.25 -32.13
C GLU A 107 -10.80 -16.32 -33.36
N ILE A 108 -11.85 -15.48 -33.37
CA ILE A 108 -12.08 -14.51 -34.45
C ILE A 108 -11.01 -13.41 -34.36
N ILE A 109 -10.33 -13.16 -35.48
CA ILE A 109 -9.31 -12.12 -35.58
C ILE A 109 -9.98 -10.84 -36.09
N THR A 110 -9.89 -9.78 -35.29
CA THR A 110 -10.48 -8.48 -35.61
C THR A 110 -9.41 -7.39 -35.73
N GLU A 111 -9.61 -6.51 -36.71
CA GLU A 111 -8.89 -5.27 -36.90
C GLU A 111 -9.83 -4.10 -36.66
N TYR A 112 -9.41 -3.16 -35.81
CA TYR A 112 -10.12 -1.90 -35.64
C TYR A 112 -9.42 -0.81 -36.41
N SER A 113 -10.21 -0.06 -37.19
CA SER A 113 -9.74 1.07 -37.97
C SER A 113 -10.45 2.36 -37.59
N HIS A 114 -9.78 3.49 -37.79
CA HIS A 114 -10.39 4.82 -37.75
C HIS A 114 -9.64 5.75 -38.69
N SER A 115 -9.96 7.04 -38.67
CA SER A 115 -9.31 8.02 -39.55
C SER A 115 -9.52 7.68 -41.03
N ASP A 116 -10.72 7.27 -41.39
CA ASP A 116 -11.12 6.83 -42.74
C ASP A 116 -10.26 5.66 -43.24
N GLY A 117 -9.99 4.69 -42.35
CA GLY A 117 -9.21 3.48 -42.64
C GLY A 117 -7.69 3.69 -42.74
N LYS A 118 -7.18 4.90 -42.47
CA LYS A 118 -5.74 5.20 -42.51
C LYS A 118 -4.95 4.59 -41.36
N PHE A 119 -5.59 4.48 -40.20
CA PHE A 119 -5.01 3.75 -39.07
C PHE A 119 -5.79 2.46 -38.86
N LYS A 120 -5.04 1.39 -38.62
CA LYS A 120 -5.51 0.02 -38.45
C LYS A 120 -4.69 -0.65 -37.38
N ASP A 121 -5.34 -1.37 -36.49
CA ASP A 121 -4.66 -2.10 -35.44
C ASP A 121 -5.39 -3.41 -35.09
N LEU A 122 -4.60 -4.45 -34.82
CA LEU A 122 -5.08 -5.74 -34.35
C LEU A 122 -5.58 -5.58 -32.92
N CYS A 123 -6.89 -5.74 -32.74
CA CYS A 123 -7.57 -5.42 -31.49
C CYS A 123 -8.87 -6.21 -31.35
N ARG A 124 -9.18 -6.70 -30.15
CA ARG A 124 -10.42 -7.46 -29.84
C ARG A 124 -11.66 -6.57 -29.64
N GLY A 125 -11.50 -5.26 -29.64
CA GLY A 125 -12.59 -4.30 -29.47
C GLY A 125 -12.71 -3.70 -28.08
N GLY A 126 -13.89 -3.14 -27.80
CA GLY A 126 -14.08 -2.24 -26.65
C GLY A 126 -13.68 -0.80 -26.99
N HIS A 127 -14.32 -0.23 -28.00
CA HIS A 127 -14.08 1.16 -28.42
C HIS A 127 -15.37 1.98 -28.28
N ILE A 128 -15.19 3.29 -28.07
CA ILE A 128 -16.27 4.27 -28.26
C ILE A 128 -16.61 4.38 -29.76
N GLU A 129 -17.75 4.98 -30.11
CA GLU A 129 -18.17 5.06 -31.51
C GLU A 129 -17.26 5.99 -32.33
N LYS A 130 -16.84 7.11 -31.75
CA LYS A 130 -16.05 8.14 -32.45
C LYS A 130 -14.92 8.73 -31.63
N THR A 131 -13.84 9.10 -32.31
CA THR A 131 -12.67 9.73 -31.67
C THR A 131 -12.99 11.03 -30.94
N GLY A 132 -14.04 11.77 -31.35
CA GLY A 132 -14.45 13.04 -30.74
C GLY A 132 -15.24 12.89 -29.43
N GLU A 133 -15.56 11.66 -29.01
CA GLU A 133 -16.12 11.39 -27.68
C GLU A 133 -15.09 11.56 -26.56
N ILE A 134 -13.80 11.42 -26.86
CA ILE A 134 -12.71 11.72 -25.92
C ILE A 134 -12.69 13.22 -25.67
N LYS A 135 -13.19 13.66 -24.52
CA LYS A 135 -13.27 15.09 -24.18
C LYS A 135 -11.97 15.62 -23.60
N ALA A 136 -11.32 14.83 -22.76
CA ALA A 136 -10.08 15.21 -22.12
C ALA A 136 -9.03 14.10 -22.25
N LEU A 137 -7.82 14.46 -22.64
CA LEU A 137 -6.72 13.54 -22.94
C LEU A 137 -5.38 14.15 -22.51
N LYS A 138 -4.57 13.37 -21.81
CA LYS A 138 -3.25 13.80 -21.32
C LYS A 138 -2.25 12.65 -21.37
N LEU A 139 -1.07 12.88 -21.93
CA LEU A 139 0.07 11.96 -21.78
C LEU A 139 0.81 12.24 -20.47
N LEU A 140 1.21 11.18 -19.77
CA LEU A 140 1.70 11.24 -18.39
C LEU A 140 3.21 11.05 -18.29
N SER A 141 3.74 9.95 -18.82
CA SER A 141 5.14 9.57 -18.67
C SER A 141 5.56 8.50 -19.67
N THR A 142 6.87 8.33 -19.82
CA THR A 142 7.49 7.22 -20.55
C THR A 142 8.11 6.22 -19.57
N ALA A 143 8.18 4.95 -19.95
CA ALA A 143 8.86 3.89 -19.21
C ALA A 143 9.44 2.85 -20.16
N GLY A 144 10.37 2.02 -19.67
CA GLY A 144 10.79 0.80 -20.37
C GLY A 144 9.86 -0.36 -20.01
N ALA A 145 9.57 -1.23 -20.97
CA ALA A 145 8.86 -2.49 -20.75
C ALA A 145 9.53 -3.59 -21.57
N TYR A 146 9.52 -4.82 -21.07
CA TYR A 146 10.00 -5.95 -21.86
C TYR A 146 8.82 -6.66 -22.54
N TRP A 147 9.04 -7.14 -23.76
CA TRP A 147 8.02 -7.91 -24.47
C TRP A 147 7.59 -9.14 -23.64
N ARG A 148 6.28 -9.32 -23.46
CA ARG A 148 5.65 -10.31 -22.55
C ARG A 148 6.11 -10.26 -21.09
N GLY A 149 6.77 -9.20 -20.66
CA GLY A 149 7.29 -9.06 -19.30
C GLY A 149 8.52 -9.93 -19.00
N ASP A 150 9.16 -10.51 -20.03
CA ASP A 150 10.37 -11.32 -19.88
C ASP A 150 11.61 -10.47 -20.20
N GLU A 151 12.47 -10.30 -19.20
CA GLU A 151 13.71 -9.50 -19.27
C GLU A 151 14.72 -9.97 -20.32
N ASN A 152 14.58 -11.19 -20.83
CA ASN A 152 15.39 -11.71 -21.93
C ASN A 152 14.92 -11.22 -23.32
N ASN A 153 13.72 -10.66 -23.41
CA ASN A 153 13.16 -10.17 -24.66
C ASN A 153 13.57 -8.72 -24.96
N LYS A 154 13.22 -8.25 -26.16
CA LYS A 154 13.50 -6.87 -26.58
C LYS A 154 12.84 -5.86 -25.64
N MET A 155 13.61 -4.86 -25.22
CA MET A 155 13.10 -3.71 -24.46
C MET A 155 12.32 -2.78 -25.39
N LEU A 156 11.08 -2.49 -25.01
CA LEU A 156 10.14 -1.59 -25.65
C LEU A 156 10.04 -0.28 -24.86
N GLN A 157 9.55 0.77 -25.52
CA GLN A 157 9.24 2.04 -24.89
C GLN A 157 7.74 2.18 -24.69
N ARG A 158 7.32 2.29 -23.43
CA ARG A 158 5.94 2.47 -23.01
C ARG A 158 5.62 3.95 -22.85
N ILE A 159 4.52 4.41 -23.45
CA ILE A 159 3.94 5.73 -23.15
C ILE A 159 2.66 5.54 -22.35
N TYR A 160 2.58 6.17 -21.18
CA TYR A 160 1.37 6.22 -20.35
C TYR A 160 0.53 7.47 -20.66
N GLY A 161 -0.78 7.32 -20.67
CA GLY A 161 -1.74 8.41 -20.83
C GLY A 161 -3.03 8.19 -20.06
N THR A 162 -3.86 9.22 -19.99
CA THR A 162 -5.20 9.16 -19.40
C THR A 162 -6.22 9.85 -20.31
N ALA A 163 -7.44 9.33 -20.32
CA ALA A 163 -8.58 9.89 -21.03
C ALA A 163 -9.82 9.91 -20.13
N TRP A 164 -10.61 10.97 -20.26
CA TRP A 164 -11.82 11.21 -19.45
C TRP A 164 -12.95 11.80 -20.29
N GLU A 165 -14.18 11.57 -19.82
CA GLU A 165 -15.42 12.07 -20.39
C GLU A 165 -15.64 13.57 -20.17
N SER A 166 -14.84 14.22 -19.32
CA SER A 166 -14.83 15.68 -19.12
C SER A 166 -13.46 16.21 -18.70
N GLU A 167 -13.20 17.49 -18.97
CA GLU A 167 -11.99 18.18 -18.51
C GLU A 167 -11.94 18.32 -16.99
N GLU A 168 -13.10 18.44 -16.33
CA GLU A 168 -13.21 18.53 -14.88
C GLU A 168 -12.71 17.25 -14.20
N LEU A 169 -13.15 16.08 -14.67
CA LEU A 169 -12.70 14.79 -14.14
C LEU A 169 -11.23 14.53 -14.40
N GLN A 170 -10.73 14.92 -15.58
CA GLN A 170 -9.29 14.87 -15.85
C GLN A 170 -8.50 15.76 -14.89
N LYS A 171 -8.99 16.97 -14.64
CA LYS A 171 -8.33 17.90 -13.71
C LYS A 171 -8.31 17.31 -12.29
N ASP A 172 -9.42 16.78 -11.79
CA ASP A 172 -9.48 16.11 -10.49
C ASP A 172 -8.47 14.95 -10.40
N TYR A 173 -8.40 14.11 -11.43
CA TYR A 173 -7.41 13.04 -11.50
C TYR A 173 -5.96 13.55 -11.48
N LEU A 174 -5.65 14.58 -12.28
CA LEU A 174 -4.31 15.14 -12.34
C LEU A 174 -3.90 15.83 -11.03
N ASP A 175 -4.84 16.51 -10.36
CA ASP A 175 -4.63 17.14 -9.07
C ASP A 175 -4.37 16.08 -7.98
N LYS A 176 -5.15 14.98 -7.95
CA LYS A 176 -4.88 13.84 -7.07
C LYS A 176 -3.53 13.20 -7.35
N ARG A 177 -3.20 12.97 -8.62
CA ARG A 177 -1.91 12.39 -9.05
C ARG A 177 -0.74 13.27 -8.61
N GLN A 178 -0.87 14.59 -8.72
CA GLN A 178 0.17 15.51 -8.26
C GLN A 178 0.35 15.42 -6.74
N LYS A 179 -0.74 15.41 -5.97
CA LYS A 179 -0.68 15.20 -4.51
C LYS A 179 -0.02 13.88 -4.15
N ALA A 180 -0.33 12.79 -4.85
CA ALA A 180 0.28 11.49 -4.62
C ALA A 180 1.80 11.48 -4.88
N ILE A 181 2.25 12.20 -5.92
CA ILE A 181 3.67 12.35 -6.24
C ILE A 181 4.42 13.17 -5.17
N GLU A 182 3.74 14.13 -4.55
CA GLU A 182 4.25 14.95 -3.45
C GLU A 182 4.25 14.20 -2.12
N SER A 183 3.24 13.38 -1.90
CA SER A 183 3.07 12.55 -0.71
C SER A 183 3.82 11.22 -0.77
N ASP A 184 4.51 10.89 -1.87
CA ASP A 184 5.29 9.66 -2.00
C ASP A 184 6.24 9.48 -0.81
N HIS A 185 6.03 8.42 -0.04
CA HIS A 185 6.75 8.18 1.20
C HIS A 185 8.27 8.08 1.01
N ARG A 186 8.78 7.77 -0.20
CA ARG A 186 10.22 7.73 -0.48
C ARG A 186 10.81 9.14 -0.55
N LYS A 187 10.06 10.09 -1.11
CA LYS A 187 10.43 11.51 -1.13
C LYS A 187 10.29 12.12 0.25
N LEU A 188 9.16 11.87 0.93
CA LEU A 188 8.92 12.32 2.29
C LEU A 188 9.93 11.74 3.28
N GLY A 189 10.24 10.45 3.15
CA GLY A 189 11.22 9.76 3.98
C GLY A 189 12.59 10.43 3.95
N THR A 190 13.00 10.91 2.77
CA THR A 190 14.24 11.68 2.61
C THR A 190 14.07 13.12 3.13
N SER A 191 13.00 13.83 2.76
CA SER A 191 12.83 15.25 3.13
C SER A 191 12.61 15.47 4.62
N LEU A 192 12.05 14.49 5.33
CA LEU A 192 11.76 14.50 6.75
C LEU A 192 12.84 13.77 7.59
N ASP A 193 13.92 13.31 6.97
CA ASP A 193 15.02 12.56 7.59
C ASP A 193 14.54 11.31 8.36
N LEU A 194 13.62 10.53 7.76
CA LEU A 194 13.02 9.35 8.40
C LEU A 194 13.77 8.07 8.05
N PHE A 195 14.06 7.85 6.77
CA PHE A 195 14.75 6.65 6.32
C PHE A 195 15.42 6.88 4.96
N PHE A 196 16.35 6.00 4.62
CA PHE A 196 16.89 5.88 3.26
C PHE A 196 17.06 4.41 2.88
N LEU A 197 17.27 4.15 1.59
CA LEU A 197 17.57 2.84 1.04
C LEU A 197 18.96 2.89 0.41
N ASP A 198 19.78 1.88 0.68
CA ASP A 198 21.15 1.79 0.16
C ASP A 198 21.35 0.47 -0.60
N PRO A 199 22.01 0.48 -1.78
CA PRO A 199 22.33 -0.73 -2.53
C PRO A 199 23.13 -1.79 -1.75
N ILE A 200 23.80 -1.43 -0.65
CA ILE A 200 24.48 -2.40 0.24
C ILE A 200 23.49 -3.38 0.89
N SER A 201 22.22 -2.97 1.07
CA SER A 201 21.15 -3.82 1.58
C SER A 201 19.85 -3.55 0.80
N PRO A 202 19.72 -4.09 -0.43
CA PRO A 202 18.61 -3.78 -1.31
C PRO A 202 17.25 -4.11 -0.69
N ALA A 203 16.32 -3.17 -0.76
CA ALA A 203 14.96 -3.29 -0.20
C ALA A 203 14.90 -3.53 1.32
N ASN A 204 15.95 -3.14 2.05
CA ASN A 204 15.96 -3.06 3.51
C ASN A 204 16.19 -1.60 3.93
N PRO A 205 15.20 -0.94 4.56
CA PRO A 205 15.30 0.47 4.93
C PRO A 205 16.25 0.69 6.10
N PHE A 206 17.06 1.74 5.99
CA PHE A 206 17.83 2.31 7.09
C PHE A 206 17.02 3.43 7.73
N PHE A 207 16.45 3.16 8.91
CA PHE A 207 15.73 4.18 9.67
C PHE A 207 16.72 5.14 10.36
N LEU A 208 16.56 6.44 10.06
CA LEU A 208 17.26 7.55 10.68
C LEU A 208 16.62 7.89 12.04
N PRO A 209 17.22 8.74 12.89
CA PRO A 209 16.70 9.00 14.24
C PRO A 209 15.21 9.37 14.31
N ASN A 210 14.72 10.22 13.41
CA ASN A 210 13.30 10.59 13.36
C ASN A 210 12.41 9.41 12.97
N GLY A 211 12.83 8.59 11.99
CA GLY A 211 12.08 7.41 11.57
C GLY A 211 12.11 6.30 12.62
N ALA A 212 13.24 6.09 13.29
CA ALA A 212 13.37 5.15 14.40
C ALA A 212 12.49 5.56 15.59
N PHE A 213 12.37 6.87 15.86
CA PHE A 213 11.40 7.37 16.85
C PHE A 213 9.96 6.96 16.49
N ILE A 214 9.52 7.24 15.26
CA ILE A 214 8.17 6.87 14.80
C ILE A 214 7.96 5.36 14.93
N TYR A 215 8.93 4.57 14.45
CA TYR A 215 8.91 3.12 14.50
C TYR A 215 8.68 2.59 15.92
N ASN A 216 9.50 3.07 16.87
CA ASN A 216 9.40 2.66 18.27
C ASN A 216 8.13 3.17 18.94
N LYS A 217 7.67 4.38 18.58
CA LYS A 217 6.43 4.96 19.12
C LYS A 217 5.19 4.19 18.66
N LEU A 218 5.20 3.67 17.42
CA LEU A 218 4.16 2.76 16.93
C LEU A 218 4.17 1.42 17.68
N ILE A 219 5.35 0.84 17.93
CA ILE A 219 5.46 -0.38 18.74
C ILE A 219 4.95 -0.14 20.16
N GLU A 220 5.34 0.96 20.80
CA GLU A 220 4.85 1.35 22.13
C GLU A 220 3.32 1.49 22.14
N PHE A 221 2.76 2.16 21.13
CA PHE A 221 1.33 2.31 20.97
C PHE A 221 0.60 0.96 20.92
N VAL A 222 1.11 0.02 20.11
CA VAL A 222 0.52 -1.32 20.01
C VAL A 222 0.70 -2.11 21.30
N ARG A 223 1.85 -2.01 21.98
CA ARG A 223 2.08 -2.66 23.29
C ARG A 223 1.09 -2.19 24.35
N ASN A 224 0.77 -0.90 24.39
CA ASN A 224 -0.26 -0.38 25.30
C ASN A 224 -1.64 -1.00 25.01
N LEU A 225 -1.96 -1.24 23.74
CA LEU A 225 -3.17 -1.98 23.37
C LEU A 225 -3.07 -3.46 23.74
N TYR A 226 -1.89 -4.10 23.60
CA TYR A 226 -1.69 -5.47 24.06
C TYR A 226 -1.97 -5.63 25.55
N ASP A 227 -1.50 -4.71 26.39
CA ASP A 227 -1.79 -4.72 27.83
C ASP A 227 -3.30 -4.62 28.10
N LYS A 228 -3.99 -3.73 27.39
CA LYS A 228 -5.44 -3.52 27.52
C LYS A 228 -6.26 -4.73 27.07
N TYR A 229 -5.85 -5.38 25.98
CA TYR A 229 -6.58 -6.50 25.35
C TYR A 229 -6.04 -7.89 25.77
N GLY A 230 -5.10 -7.93 26.72
CA GLY A 230 -4.60 -9.17 27.33
C GLY A 230 -3.75 -10.03 26.39
N TYR A 231 -2.90 -9.40 25.57
CA TYR A 231 -1.89 -10.08 24.78
C TYR A 231 -0.60 -10.25 25.57
N GLN A 232 0.12 -11.35 25.33
CA GLN A 232 1.40 -11.64 25.96
C GLN A 232 2.49 -11.59 24.88
N GLU A 233 3.39 -10.63 24.99
CA GLU A 233 4.52 -10.51 24.06
C GLU A 233 5.56 -11.61 24.33
N VAL A 234 6.01 -12.25 23.26
CA VAL A 234 7.05 -13.29 23.28
C VAL A 234 8.19 -12.92 22.34
N ILE A 235 9.36 -13.52 22.56
CA ILE A 235 10.52 -13.40 21.67
C ILE A 235 10.84 -14.79 21.14
N THR A 236 10.79 -14.94 19.82
CA THR A 236 11.10 -16.20 19.14
C THR A 236 12.42 -16.12 18.35
N PRO A 237 13.12 -17.26 18.14
CA PRO A 237 14.31 -17.30 17.30
C PRO A 237 14.10 -16.78 15.87
N GLN A 238 15.19 -16.49 15.18
CA GLN A 238 15.19 -16.04 13.79
C GLN A 238 15.51 -17.16 12.79
N LEU A 239 16.30 -18.14 13.24
CA LEU A 239 16.74 -19.29 12.46
C LEU A 239 16.06 -20.54 13.01
N PHE A 240 15.53 -21.36 12.12
CA PHE A 240 14.91 -22.64 12.48
C PHE A 240 15.35 -23.74 11.52
N SER A 241 15.46 -24.96 12.04
CA SER A 241 15.55 -26.18 11.22
C SER A 241 14.38 -26.21 10.22
N THR A 242 14.64 -26.73 9.03
CA THR A 242 13.59 -26.95 8.03
C THR A 242 12.48 -27.87 8.48
N ASP A 243 12.69 -28.68 9.50
CA ASP A 243 11.65 -29.52 10.10
C ASP A 243 10.45 -28.69 10.59
N LEU A 244 10.69 -27.48 11.09
CA LEU A 244 9.61 -26.56 11.50
C LEU A 244 8.74 -26.17 10.30
N TRP A 245 9.38 -25.85 9.17
CA TRP A 245 8.72 -25.41 7.95
C TRP A 245 8.00 -26.55 7.25
N LYS A 246 8.58 -27.76 7.28
CA LYS A 246 7.95 -29.00 6.78
C LYS A 246 6.73 -29.35 7.62
N THR A 247 6.85 -29.32 8.94
CA THR A 247 5.72 -29.57 9.87
C THR A 247 4.57 -28.61 9.59
N SER A 248 4.87 -27.31 9.53
CA SER A 248 3.87 -26.27 9.26
C SER A 248 3.31 -26.26 7.84
N GLY A 249 3.96 -26.95 6.88
CA GLY A 249 3.59 -26.95 5.46
C GLY A 249 4.15 -25.78 4.65
N HIS A 250 4.81 -24.81 5.28
CA HIS A 250 5.40 -23.66 4.60
C HIS A 250 6.56 -24.04 3.68
N TYR A 251 7.23 -25.16 3.94
CA TYR A 251 8.26 -25.66 3.04
C TYR A 251 7.68 -26.03 1.66
N ASP A 252 6.44 -26.53 1.59
CA ASP A 252 5.84 -26.93 0.31
C ASP A 252 5.28 -25.74 -0.48
N PHE A 253 4.79 -24.71 0.22
CA PHE A 253 4.05 -23.60 -0.39
C PHE A 253 4.81 -22.27 -0.44
N TYR A 254 5.87 -22.09 0.36
CA TYR A 254 6.49 -20.78 0.59
C TYR A 254 8.02 -20.77 0.44
N LEU A 255 8.64 -21.90 0.09
CA LEU A 255 10.10 -22.05 -0.01
C LEU A 255 10.74 -21.01 -0.93
N ASP A 256 10.14 -20.73 -2.09
CA ASP A 256 10.64 -19.75 -3.06
C ASP A 256 10.73 -18.32 -2.50
N ASN A 257 10.03 -18.03 -1.41
CA ASN A 257 10.00 -16.74 -0.72
C ASN A 257 10.80 -16.75 0.59
N MET A 258 11.61 -17.79 0.86
CA MET A 258 12.38 -17.94 2.10
C MET A 258 13.89 -17.78 1.86
N TYR A 259 14.60 -17.29 2.87
CA TYR A 259 16.07 -17.33 2.88
C TYR A 259 16.52 -18.61 3.57
N MET A 260 17.11 -19.50 2.78
CA MET A 260 17.66 -20.78 3.22
C MET A 260 19.17 -20.71 3.31
N MET A 261 19.76 -21.40 4.29
CA MET A 261 21.19 -21.54 4.45
C MET A 261 21.53 -22.89 5.08
N GLU A 262 22.79 -23.27 5.03
CA GLU A 262 23.30 -24.51 5.63
C GLU A 262 24.20 -24.17 6.82
N ILE A 263 23.98 -24.84 7.95
CA ILE A 263 24.79 -24.73 9.18
C ILE A 263 25.12 -26.14 9.66
N ASP A 264 26.40 -26.49 9.71
CA ASP A 264 26.90 -27.79 10.21
C ASP A 264 26.11 -28.98 9.65
N GLU A 265 25.98 -29.06 8.32
CA GLU A 265 25.22 -30.08 7.56
C GLU A 265 23.69 -30.02 7.70
N ASN A 266 23.14 -29.06 8.45
CA ASN A 266 21.70 -28.87 8.60
C ASN A 266 21.20 -27.71 7.74
N GLU A 267 20.12 -27.96 7.00
CA GLU A 267 19.39 -26.91 6.30
C GLU A 267 18.53 -26.13 7.30
N VAL A 268 18.74 -24.81 7.34
CA VAL A 268 18.00 -23.89 8.20
C VAL A 268 17.42 -22.74 7.39
N GLY A 269 16.27 -22.23 7.82
CA GLY A 269 15.60 -21.10 7.20
C GLY A 269 15.49 -19.91 8.15
N VAL A 270 15.67 -18.71 7.62
CA VAL A 270 15.27 -17.47 8.32
C VAL A 270 13.75 -17.39 8.32
N LYS A 271 13.13 -17.10 9.47
CA LYS A 271 11.67 -17.10 9.57
C LYS A 271 11.00 -16.05 8.64
N PRO A 272 10.03 -16.46 7.80
CA PRO A 272 9.22 -15.54 6.99
C PRO A 272 7.92 -15.08 7.69
N MET A 273 7.62 -15.69 8.85
CA MET A 273 6.43 -15.50 9.68
C MET A 273 6.63 -16.08 11.09
N ASN A 274 5.80 -15.69 12.06
CA ASN A 274 5.94 -16.12 13.46
C ASN A 274 5.10 -17.35 13.85
N CYS A 275 4.04 -17.68 13.09
CA CYS A 275 3.06 -18.70 13.46
C CYS A 275 3.65 -20.05 13.90
N PRO A 276 4.59 -20.68 13.16
CA PRO A 276 5.16 -21.97 13.57
C PRO A 276 5.90 -21.89 14.91
N ALA A 277 6.58 -20.77 15.19
CA ALA A 277 7.27 -20.59 16.46
C ALA A 277 6.28 -20.43 17.63
N HIS A 278 5.14 -19.77 17.41
CA HIS A 278 4.08 -19.64 18.42
C HIS A 278 3.40 -20.98 18.70
N ALA A 279 3.23 -21.83 17.69
CA ALA A 279 2.76 -23.21 17.87
C ALA A 279 3.72 -24.04 18.75
N VAL A 280 5.04 -23.85 18.59
CA VAL A 280 6.05 -24.49 19.47
C VAL A 280 5.93 -23.98 20.91
N ILE A 281 5.72 -22.68 21.13
CA ILE A 281 5.47 -22.11 22.47
C ILE A 281 4.19 -22.66 23.07
N TYR A 282 3.10 -22.75 22.30
CA TYR A 282 1.85 -23.33 22.78
C TYR A 282 2.07 -24.76 23.28
N LYS A 283 2.77 -25.57 22.49
CA LYS A 283 3.05 -26.98 22.73
C LYS A 283 3.99 -27.24 23.91
N SER A 284 4.73 -26.23 24.38
CA SER A 284 5.70 -26.41 25.48
C SER A 284 5.05 -26.78 26.81
N THR A 285 3.75 -26.52 26.97
CA THR A 285 3.02 -26.68 28.23
C THR A 285 1.65 -27.31 27.95
N LEU A 286 1.25 -28.28 28.77
CA LEU A 286 -0.12 -28.81 28.74
C LEU A 286 -1.12 -27.71 29.10
N ARG A 287 -2.18 -27.53 28.30
CA ARG A 287 -3.18 -26.48 28.50
C ARG A 287 -4.53 -27.07 28.90
N SER A 288 -5.23 -26.37 29.79
CA SER A 288 -6.65 -26.56 30.09
C SER A 288 -7.49 -25.51 29.35
N TYR A 289 -8.80 -25.76 29.20
CA TYR A 289 -9.75 -24.77 28.71
C TYR A 289 -9.74 -23.45 29.50
N ARG A 290 -9.26 -23.48 30.76
CA ARG A 290 -9.10 -22.28 31.61
C ARG A 290 -7.90 -21.41 31.25
N ASP A 291 -6.94 -21.97 30.51
CA ASP A 291 -5.78 -21.24 30.02
C ASP A 291 -6.08 -20.53 28.69
N LEU A 292 -7.25 -20.77 28.11
CA LEU A 292 -7.72 -20.15 26.88
C LEU A 292 -8.71 -19.01 27.19
N PRO A 293 -8.72 -17.94 26.39
CA PRO A 293 -7.89 -17.70 25.20
C PRO A 293 -6.44 -17.32 25.56
N LEU A 294 -5.47 -17.93 24.86
CA LEU A 294 -4.06 -17.56 24.95
C LEU A 294 -3.69 -16.69 23.76
N ARG A 295 -3.27 -15.45 24.01
CA ARG A 295 -2.93 -14.46 22.98
C ARG A 295 -1.43 -14.19 22.97
N LEU A 296 -0.70 -14.69 21.97
CA LEU A 296 0.75 -14.49 21.87
C LEU A 296 1.05 -13.43 20.80
N ALA A 297 1.79 -12.38 21.16
CA ALA A 297 2.20 -11.32 20.23
C ALA A 297 3.73 -11.31 20.03
N ASP A 298 4.21 -10.90 18.86
CA ASP A 298 5.63 -11.00 18.51
C ASP A 298 6.05 -9.95 17.46
N PHE A 299 6.89 -9.00 17.87
CA PHE A 299 7.56 -8.04 17.00
C PHE A 299 8.90 -8.56 16.46
N GLY A 300 9.04 -9.88 16.38
CA GLY A 300 10.21 -10.53 15.81
C GLY A 300 10.38 -10.11 14.36
N ARG A 301 11.60 -9.70 14.01
CA ARG A 301 11.95 -9.37 12.63
C ARG A 301 11.68 -10.59 11.73
N LEU A 302 11.11 -10.36 10.56
CA LEU A 302 10.81 -11.37 9.55
C LEU A 302 11.55 -11.06 8.26
N HIS A 303 11.83 -12.10 7.48
CA HIS A 303 12.50 -11.96 6.19
C HIS A 303 11.77 -12.72 5.10
N ARG A 304 11.49 -12.04 3.98
CA ARG A 304 10.92 -12.66 2.77
C ARG A 304 11.79 -12.37 1.57
N TYR A 305 12.00 -13.38 0.74
CA TYR A 305 12.69 -13.28 -0.53
C TYR A 305 11.78 -12.61 -1.56
N GLU A 306 11.70 -11.29 -1.52
CA GLU A 306 11.00 -10.51 -2.53
C GLU A 306 11.90 -10.27 -3.75
N ARG A 307 11.39 -10.58 -4.95
CA ARG A 307 12.11 -10.33 -6.20
C ARG A 307 12.40 -8.84 -6.35
N SER A 308 13.58 -8.48 -6.85
CA SER A 308 14.02 -7.08 -6.90
C SER A 308 13.04 -6.17 -7.66
N GLY A 309 12.42 -6.67 -8.73
CA GLY A 309 11.46 -5.93 -9.55
C GLY A 309 10.11 -5.63 -8.88
N VAL A 310 9.80 -6.23 -7.73
CA VAL A 310 8.54 -5.99 -7.01
C VAL A 310 8.71 -5.16 -5.73
N THR A 311 9.94 -4.97 -5.26
CA THR A 311 10.21 -4.17 -4.05
C THR A 311 9.91 -2.69 -4.28
N HIS A 312 9.40 -2.00 -3.24
CA HIS A 312 8.99 -0.62 -3.36
C HIS A 312 9.05 0.12 -2.02
N GLY A 313 10.02 1.02 -1.87
CA GLY A 313 10.12 1.91 -0.71
C GLY A 313 10.00 1.16 0.62
N LEU A 314 9.03 1.55 1.45
CA LEU A 314 8.65 0.86 2.68
C LEU A 314 7.43 -0.07 2.50
N THR A 315 6.66 0.07 1.42
CA THR A 315 5.43 -0.72 1.23
C THR A 315 5.69 -2.16 0.83
N ARG A 316 6.88 -2.46 0.28
CA ARG A 316 7.34 -3.82 -0.02
C ARG A 316 8.84 -3.97 0.17
N VAL A 317 9.23 -4.54 1.31
CA VAL A 317 10.61 -4.70 1.80
C VAL A 317 10.95 -6.17 2.04
N ARG A 318 12.24 -6.49 2.15
CA ARG A 318 12.71 -7.86 2.42
C ARG A 318 12.83 -8.20 3.90
N SER A 319 13.01 -7.19 4.75
CA SER A 319 13.10 -7.32 6.21
C SER A 319 12.09 -6.38 6.86
N PHE A 320 11.23 -6.93 7.72
CA PHE A 320 10.11 -6.18 8.31
C PHE A 320 9.72 -6.74 9.67
N SER A 321 9.09 -5.90 10.51
CA SER A 321 8.45 -6.35 11.73
C SER A 321 6.96 -6.14 11.61
N GLN A 322 6.16 -7.10 12.08
CA GLN A 322 4.71 -6.96 12.13
C GLN A 322 4.25 -6.86 13.58
N ASP A 323 3.09 -6.26 13.80
CA ASP A 323 2.34 -6.39 15.05
C ASP A 323 1.57 -7.73 15.11
N ASP A 324 2.30 -8.78 14.75
CA ASP A 324 1.80 -10.13 14.54
C ASP A 324 1.42 -10.77 15.86
N ALA A 325 0.25 -11.39 15.89
CA ALA A 325 -0.19 -12.16 17.04
C ALA A 325 -1.06 -13.36 16.65
N HIS A 326 -0.97 -14.39 17.48
CA HIS A 326 -1.68 -15.65 17.33
C HIS A 326 -2.52 -15.90 18.58
N ILE A 327 -3.84 -15.97 18.41
CA ILE A 327 -4.77 -16.27 19.48
C ILE A 327 -5.15 -17.74 19.39
N PHE A 328 -4.85 -18.49 20.44
CA PHE A 328 -5.28 -19.88 20.60
C PHE A 328 -6.54 -19.87 21.46
N CYS A 329 -7.66 -20.32 20.89
CA CYS A 329 -8.93 -20.39 21.59
C CYS A 329 -9.70 -21.65 21.20
N SER A 330 -10.82 -21.92 21.88
CA SER A 330 -11.73 -22.96 21.42
C SER A 330 -12.53 -22.48 20.20
N THR A 331 -13.06 -23.39 19.38
CA THR A 331 -13.86 -23.04 18.19
C THR A 331 -15.09 -22.22 18.53
N LYS A 332 -15.71 -22.47 19.70
CA LYS A 332 -16.89 -21.71 20.16
C LYS A 332 -16.55 -20.27 20.55
N ASP A 333 -15.31 -20.00 20.99
CA ASP A 333 -14.89 -18.68 21.46
C ASP A 333 -14.26 -17.83 20.35
N ALA A 334 -13.98 -18.42 19.17
CA ALA A 334 -13.29 -17.73 18.08
C ALA A 334 -13.97 -16.44 17.63
N GLY A 335 -15.31 -16.44 17.52
CA GLY A 335 -16.08 -15.24 17.17
C GLY A 335 -15.94 -14.12 18.22
N ILE A 336 -15.84 -14.46 19.51
CA ILE A 336 -15.65 -13.48 20.59
C ILE A 336 -14.25 -12.85 20.49
N GLU A 337 -13.23 -13.67 20.20
CA GLU A 337 -11.86 -13.20 20.06
C GLU A 337 -11.66 -12.31 18.83
N ILE A 338 -12.29 -12.65 17.70
CA ILE A 338 -12.26 -11.81 16.49
C ILE A 338 -12.99 -10.49 16.76
N LYS A 339 -14.13 -10.51 17.45
CA LYS A 339 -14.83 -9.29 17.86
C LYS A 339 -13.95 -8.39 18.74
N SER A 340 -13.28 -8.96 19.74
CA SER A 340 -12.34 -8.23 20.60
C SER A 340 -11.19 -7.61 19.80
N PHE A 341 -10.64 -8.34 18.82
CA PHE A 341 -9.63 -7.81 17.91
C PHE A 341 -10.17 -6.66 17.05
N LEU A 342 -11.38 -6.76 16.50
CA LEU A 342 -11.96 -5.68 15.69
C LEU A 342 -12.25 -4.42 16.52
N GLU A 343 -12.57 -4.54 17.82
CA GLU A 343 -12.65 -3.40 18.74
C GLU A 343 -11.28 -2.73 18.92
N MET A 344 -10.23 -3.53 19.13
CA MET A 344 -8.84 -3.04 19.19
C MET A 344 -8.44 -2.32 17.90
N LEU A 345 -8.80 -2.89 16.74
CA LEU A 345 -8.53 -2.31 15.43
C LEU A 345 -9.24 -0.96 15.26
N ARG A 346 -10.51 -0.85 15.66
CA ARG A 346 -11.27 0.41 15.58
C ARG A 346 -10.64 1.50 16.45
N GLU A 347 -10.24 1.17 17.68
CA GLU A 347 -9.52 2.10 18.56
C GLU A 347 -8.20 2.56 17.94
N SER A 348 -7.44 1.62 17.38
CA SER A 348 -6.19 1.95 16.71
C SER A 348 -6.39 2.85 15.51
N TYR A 349 -7.33 2.54 14.63
CA TYR A 349 -7.50 3.25 13.36
C TYR A 349 -8.04 4.66 13.58
N SER A 350 -8.88 4.85 14.60
CA SER A 350 -9.32 6.18 15.02
C SER A 350 -8.15 7.07 15.46
N ALA A 351 -7.14 6.51 16.14
CA ALA A 351 -5.94 7.27 16.55
C ALA A 351 -5.09 7.79 15.38
N PHE A 352 -5.27 7.24 14.18
CA PHE A 352 -4.59 7.65 12.94
C PHE A 352 -5.50 8.42 11.97
N GLY A 353 -6.77 8.63 12.32
CA GLY A 353 -7.76 9.28 11.44
C GLY A 353 -8.27 8.38 10.30
N PHE A 354 -8.17 7.07 10.44
CA PHE A 354 -8.71 6.10 9.49
C PHE A 354 -10.19 5.81 9.79
N ASP A 355 -11.06 6.79 9.52
CA ASP A 355 -12.46 6.77 9.99
C ASP A 355 -13.38 5.78 9.23
N LYS A 356 -13.02 5.38 8.01
CA LYS A 356 -13.84 4.53 7.13
C LYS A 356 -13.02 3.47 6.41
N PRO A 357 -12.44 2.49 7.13
CA PRO A 357 -11.83 1.35 6.48
C PRO A 357 -12.86 0.56 5.69
N ARG A 358 -12.49 0.06 4.51
CA ARG A 358 -13.29 -0.96 3.80
C ARG A 358 -12.91 -2.32 4.35
N MET A 359 -13.90 -3.17 4.63
CA MET A 359 -13.66 -4.53 5.07
C MET A 359 -14.16 -5.54 4.03
N THR A 360 -13.43 -6.64 3.87
CA THR A 360 -13.89 -7.77 3.06
C THR A 360 -13.83 -9.07 3.86
N LEU A 361 -14.75 -9.97 3.58
CA LEU A 361 -14.71 -11.35 4.03
C LEU A 361 -14.28 -12.25 2.87
N SER A 362 -13.05 -12.76 2.93
CA SER A 362 -12.55 -13.70 1.91
C SER A 362 -12.93 -15.14 2.27
N LEU A 363 -13.64 -15.79 1.36
CA LEU A 363 -14.23 -17.12 1.53
C LEU A 363 -13.35 -18.23 0.95
N ARG A 364 -13.74 -19.49 1.17
CA ARG A 364 -12.99 -20.69 0.79
C ARG A 364 -12.41 -20.66 -0.64
N PRO A 365 -11.10 -20.97 -0.82
CA PRO A 365 -10.52 -21.25 -2.13
C PRO A 365 -10.82 -22.68 -2.59
N GLU A 366 -10.62 -22.95 -3.88
CA GLU A 366 -10.77 -24.30 -4.46
C GLU A 366 -9.80 -25.30 -3.80
N LYS A 367 -8.54 -24.89 -3.59
CA LYS A 367 -7.52 -25.68 -2.89
C LYS A 367 -7.44 -25.25 -1.42
N ARG A 368 -7.96 -26.09 -0.52
CA ARG A 368 -8.01 -25.80 0.92
C ARG A 368 -7.79 -27.03 1.80
N ALA A 369 -7.40 -26.78 3.04
CA ALA A 369 -7.30 -27.76 4.12
C ALA A 369 -8.57 -27.74 4.99
N GLY A 370 -8.85 -28.88 5.64
CA GLY A 370 -10.03 -29.07 6.51
C GLY A 370 -11.29 -29.51 5.78
N SER A 371 -12.35 -29.80 6.53
CA SER A 371 -13.63 -30.28 5.99
C SER A 371 -14.57 -29.13 5.61
N ASP A 372 -15.59 -29.42 4.79
CA ASP A 372 -16.59 -28.44 4.39
C ASP A 372 -17.36 -27.89 5.58
N GLU A 373 -17.70 -28.74 6.55
CA GLU A 373 -18.43 -28.33 7.76
C GLU A 373 -17.62 -27.33 8.61
N MET A 374 -16.30 -27.53 8.69
CA MET A 374 -15.42 -26.63 9.43
C MET A 374 -15.36 -25.24 8.78
N TRP A 375 -15.32 -25.20 7.45
CA TRP A 375 -15.38 -23.95 6.70
C TRP A 375 -16.74 -23.28 6.80
N ASP A 376 -17.84 -24.04 6.78
CA ASP A 376 -19.18 -23.50 6.97
C ASP A 376 -19.30 -22.78 8.33
N ILE A 377 -18.76 -23.40 9.39
CA ILE A 377 -18.72 -22.81 10.73
C ILE A 377 -17.88 -21.54 10.75
N ALA A 378 -16.66 -21.58 10.19
CA ALA A 378 -15.73 -20.46 10.21
C ALA A 378 -16.26 -19.25 9.42
N GLU A 379 -16.79 -19.49 8.22
CA GLU A 379 -17.36 -18.43 7.37
C GLU A 379 -18.59 -17.80 8.03
N GLU A 380 -19.47 -18.59 8.64
CA GLU A 380 -20.65 -18.04 9.30
C GLU A 380 -20.32 -17.26 10.59
N GLN A 381 -19.33 -17.72 11.34
CA GLN A 381 -18.81 -16.97 12.49
C GLN A 381 -18.24 -15.62 12.06
N LEU A 382 -17.37 -15.60 11.04
CA LEU A 382 -16.79 -14.36 10.53
C LEU A 382 -17.86 -13.43 9.93
N ARG A 383 -18.83 -13.97 9.18
CA ARG A 383 -19.95 -13.22 8.62
C ARG A 383 -20.81 -12.57 9.69
N THR A 384 -21.07 -13.27 10.79
CA THR A 384 -21.82 -12.72 11.92
C THR A 384 -21.04 -11.57 12.57
N VAL A 385 -19.75 -11.76 12.84
CA VAL A 385 -18.92 -10.77 13.52
C VAL A 385 -18.72 -9.52 12.66
N ILE A 386 -18.34 -9.67 11.38
CA ILE A 386 -18.06 -8.53 10.50
C ILE A 386 -19.28 -7.62 10.29
N ARG A 387 -20.49 -8.19 10.24
CA ARG A 387 -21.76 -7.44 10.12
C ARG A 387 -22.01 -6.47 11.26
N GLU A 388 -21.48 -6.73 12.46
CA GLU A 388 -21.58 -5.82 13.60
C GLU A 388 -20.63 -4.62 13.47
N PHE A 389 -19.56 -4.73 12.67
CA PHE A 389 -18.54 -3.71 12.52
C PHE A 389 -18.68 -2.90 11.23
N ASP A 390 -19.08 -3.54 10.15
CA ASP A 390 -19.33 -2.93 8.85
C ASP A 390 -20.52 -3.63 8.19
N SER A 391 -21.62 -2.89 8.03
CA SER A 391 -22.82 -3.42 7.35
C SER A 391 -22.67 -3.51 5.83
N ASN A 392 -21.61 -2.92 5.26
CA ASN A 392 -21.37 -2.83 3.83
C ASN A 392 -20.15 -3.65 3.37
N PHE A 393 -19.65 -4.57 4.21
CA PHE A 393 -18.53 -5.42 3.83
C PHE A 393 -18.83 -6.25 2.58
N GLU A 394 -17.79 -6.56 1.82
CA GLU A 394 -17.90 -7.37 0.60
C GLU A 394 -17.43 -8.80 0.87
N GLU A 395 -18.23 -9.78 0.43
CA GLU A 395 -17.80 -11.19 0.40
C GLU A 395 -17.04 -11.46 -0.90
N VAL A 396 -15.85 -12.04 -0.79
CA VAL A 396 -14.97 -12.32 -1.93
C VAL A 396 -14.68 -13.81 -1.98
N GLU A 397 -15.32 -14.48 -2.94
CA GLU A 397 -15.18 -15.92 -3.19
C GLU A 397 -13.77 -16.28 -3.64
N GLY A 398 -13.22 -17.37 -3.11
CA GLY A 398 -11.94 -17.91 -3.56
C GLY A 398 -10.68 -17.22 -3.02
N GLU A 399 -10.80 -16.13 -2.28
CA GLU A 399 -9.67 -15.31 -1.80
C GLU A 399 -9.23 -15.64 -0.36
N GLY A 400 -9.88 -16.61 0.30
CA GLY A 400 -9.51 -17.11 1.63
C GLY A 400 -8.13 -17.78 1.62
N ALA A 401 -7.48 -17.83 2.78
CA ALA A 401 -6.24 -18.58 2.90
C ALA A 401 -6.51 -20.08 2.78
N PHE A 402 -5.52 -20.89 2.40
CA PHE A 402 -5.73 -22.34 2.26
C PHE A 402 -6.16 -23.02 3.58
N TYR A 403 -5.88 -22.39 4.72
CA TYR A 403 -6.17 -22.90 6.07
C TYR A 403 -7.43 -22.31 6.74
N GLY A 404 -8.10 -21.33 6.11
CA GLY A 404 -9.38 -20.80 6.59
C GLY A 404 -9.74 -19.41 6.05
N PRO A 405 -10.96 -18.93 6.36
CA PRO A 405 -11.44 -17.65 5.87
C PRO A 405 -10.80 -16.49 6.65
N LYS A 406 -10.84 -15.30 6.06
CA LYS A 406 -10.22 -14.10 6.64
C LYS A 406 -11.03 -12.84 6.44
N ILE A 407 -10.92 -11.95 7.42
CA ILE A 407 -11.34 -10.55 7.31
C ILE A 407 -10.12 -9.74 6.91
N ASP A 408 -10.21 -9.01 5.80
CA ASP A 408 -9.18 -8.10 5.33
C ASP A 408 -9.65 -6.65 5.42
N ILE A 409 -8.78 -5.77 5.91
CA ILE A 409 -9.09 -4.37 6.16
C ILE A 409 -8.23 -3.49 5.25
N PHE A 410 -8.90 -2.65 4.46
CA PHE A 410 -8.31 -1.81 3.44
C PHE A 410 -8.44 -0.33 3.80
N ILE A 411 -7.33 0.40 3.66
CA ILE A 411 -7.27 1.85 3.80
C ILE A 411 -6.95 2.48 2.45
N PRO A 412 -7.77 3.42 1.97
CA PRO A 412 -7.46 4.18 0.76
C PRO A 412 -6.37 5.23 1.04
N ASP A 413 -5.45 5.39 0.09
CA ASP A 413 -4.52 6.51 0.06
C ASP A 413 -5.14 7.75 -0.62
N VAL A 414 -4.33 8.80 -0.82
CA VAL A 414 -4.76 10.07 -1.44
C VAL A 414 -5.26 9.90 -2.90
N MET A 415 -4.87 8.82 -3.58
CA MET A 415 -5.36 8.46 -4.91
C MET A 415 -6.62 7.60 -4.86
N GLY A 416 -7.04 7.15 -3.68
CA GLY A 416 -8.06 6.12 -3.52
C GLY A 416 -7.54 4.71 -3.80
N ARG A 417 -6.22 4.50 -3.92
CA ARG A 417 -5.66 3.14 -4.01
C ARG A 417 -5.75 2.51 -2.63
N GLU A 418 -6.24 1.29 -2.59
CA GLU A 418 -6.46 0.60 -1.34
C GLU A 418 -5.25 -0.21 -0.92
N TRP A 419 -4.88 -0.08 0.34
CA TRP A 419 -3.82 -0.84 0.97
C TRP A 419 -4.42 -1.73 2.05
N GLN A 420 -4.27 -3.05 1.89
CA GLN A 420 -4.54 -3.99 2.96
C GLN A 420 -3.55 -3.78 4.10
N LEU A 421 -4.06 -3.45 5.28
CA LEU A 421 -3.27 -3.26 6.50
C LEU A 421 -3.62 -4.34 7.53
N GLY A 422 -4.86 -4.30 8.03
CA GLY A 422 -5.35 -5.24 9.01
C GLY A 422 -5.81 -6.56 8.40
N THR A 423 -5.66 -7.65 9.15
CA THR A 423 -6.19 -8.96 8.79
C THR A 423 -6.52 -9.76 10.05
N ALA A 424 -7.57 -10.58 9.99
CA ALA A 424 -7.88 -11.60 10.98
C ALA A 424 -8.26 -12.90 10.25
N GLN A 425 -7.52 -13.98 10.51
CA GLN A 425 -7.62 -15.21 9.74
C GLN A 425 -7.78 -16.39 10.70
N MET A 426 -8.79 -17.22 10.47
CA MET A 426 -8.97 -18.44 11.25
C MET A 426 -8.15 -19.57 10.63
N ASP A 427 -7.35 -20.26 11.42
CA ASP A 427 -6.51 -21.38 11.00
C ASP A 427 -6.81 -22.60 11.86
N PHE A 428 -7.27 -23.64 11.18
CA PHE A 428 -7.52 -24.97 11.74
C PHE A 428 -6.44 -25.99 11.38
N SER A 429 -5.62 -25.69 10.37
CA SER A 429 -4.57 -26.57 9.85
C SER A 429 -3.33 -26.56 10.73
N LEU A 430 -2.89 -25.40 11.22
CA LEU A 430 -1.70 -25.30 12.06
C LEU A 430 -1.83 -26.10 13.37
N PRO A 431 -2.96 -26.03 14.12
CA PRO A 431 -3.20 -26.89 15.27
C PRO A 431 -3.11 -28.38 14.95
N GLU A 432 -3.62 -28.81 13.80
CA GLU A 432 -3.56 -30.21 13.37
C GLU A 432 -2.12 -30.64 13.06
N ARG A 433 -1.41 -29.85 12.25
CA ARG A 433 -0.03 -30.13 11.82
C ARG A 433 0.95 -30.20 12.99
N PHE A 434 0.77 -29.37 14.00
CA PHE A 434 1.61 -29.39 15.20
C PHE A 434 1.11 -30.33 16.30
N ASN A 435 -0.06 -30.96 16.10
CA ASN A 435 -0.76 -31.75 17.10
C ASN A 435 -0.92 -30.97 18.43
N LEU A 436 -1.53 -29.78 18.31
CA LEU A 436 -1.87 -28.93 19.44
C LEU A 436 -3.21 -29.37 20.02
N ASP A 437 -3.27 -29.53 21.34
CA ASP A 437 -4.48 -29.91 22.08
C ASP A 437 -4.54 -29.12 23.41
N PHE A 438 -5.76 -28.95 23.93
CA PHE A 438 -6.04 -28.55 25.31
C PHE A 438 -7.01 -29.54 25.96
N ILE A 439 -7.09 -29.54 27.29
CA ILE A 439 -8.04 -30.35 28.06
C ILE A 439 -9.33 -29.54 28.29
N ASN A 440 -10.45 -30.01 27.75
CA ASN A 440 -11.75 -29.35 27.87
C ASN A 440 -12.38 -29.53 29.27
N SER A 441 -13.58 -28.99 29.50
CA SER A 441 -14.28 -29.08 30.80
C SER A 441 -14.65 -30.50 31.21
N ASP A 442 -14.75 -31.41 30.25
CA ASP A 442 -15.12 -32.81 30.45
C ASP A 442 -13.88 -33.71 30.64
N GLY A 443 -12.67 -33.13 30.59
CA GLY A 443 -11.40 -33.84 30.74
C GLY A 443 -10.89 -34.49 29.45
N GLU A 444 -11.54 -34.21 28.32
CA GLU A 444 -11.17 -34.73 27.01
C GLU A 444 -10.19 -33.80 26.29
N LYS A 445 -9.41 -34.36 25.36
CA LYS A 445 -8.53 -33.56 24.51
C LYS A 445 -9.32 -32.95 23.36
N GLU A 446 -9.19 -31.65 23.20
CA GLU A 446 -9.78 -30.88 22.11
C GLU A 446 -8.71 -30.03 21.44
N ARG A 447 -8.85 -29.81 20.14
CA ARG A 447 -7.90 -29.03 19.34
C ARG A 447 -8.30 -27.55 19.37
N PRO A 448 -7.38 -26.61 19.66
CA PRO A 448 -7.69 -25.19 19.57
C PRO A 448 -7.82 -24.75 18.11
N VAL A 449 -8.47 -23.61 17.89
CA VAL A 449 -8.37 -22.81 16.67
C VAL A 449 -7.32 -21.73 16.89
N VAL A 450 -6.57 -21.40 15.83
CA VAL A 450 -5.62 -20.28 15.85
C VAL A 450 -6.19 -19.13 15.04
N ILE A 451 -6.24 -17.94 15.63
CA ILE A 451 -6.54 -16.71 14.90
C ILE A 451 -5.24 -15.97 14.66
N HIS A 452 -4.83 -15.86 13.41
CA HIS A 452 -3.72 -15.03 12.97
C HIS A 452 -4.24 -13.61 12.80
N ARG A 453 -3.58 -12.64 13.41
CA ARG A 453 -3.99 -11.25 13.25
C ARG A 453 -2.81 -10.29 13.15
N ALA A 454 -3.02 -9.23 12.40
CA ALA A 454 -2.20 -8.03 12.40
C ALA A 454 -3.13 -6.82 12.23
N MET A 455 -2.85 -5.72 12.91
CA MET A 455 -3.69 -4.52 12.91
C MET A 455 -3.04 -3.42 12.06
N LEU A 456 -1.77 -3.13 12.31
CA LEU A 456 -0.97 -2.22 11.49
C LEU A 456 -0.35 -2.93 10.27
N GLY A 457 -0.18 -4.26 10.35
CA GLY A 457 0.56 -5.01 9.36
C GLY A 457 2.07 -4.91 9.65
N SER A 458 2.91 -4.82 8.62
CA SER A 458 4.31 -4.47 8.89
C SER A 458 4.45 -3.01 9.25
N ILE A 459 5.26 -2.72 10.27
CA ILE A 459 5.51 -1.35 10.74
C ILE A 459 6.11 -0.50 9.60
N GLU A 460 6.96 -1.10 8.76
CA GLU A 460 7.50 -0.46 7.57
C GLU A 460 6.38 -0.05 6.60
N ARG A 461 5.51 -0.98 6.20
CA ARG A 461 4.42 -0.71 5.27
C ARG A 461 3.45 0.32 5.84
N PHE A 462 3.14 0.20 7.13
CA PHE A 462 2.29 1.14 7.84
C PHE A 462 2.85 2.57 7.82
N ILE A 463 4.14 2.76 8.11
CA ILE A 463 4.80 4.08 8.00
C ILE A 463 4.70 4.61 6.57
N GLY A 464 4.95 3.77 5.55
CA GLY A 464 4.81 4.16 4.15
C GLY A 464 3.41 4.70 3.82
N ILE A 465 2.38 3.96 4.22
CA ILE A 465 0.97 4.32 3.97
C ILE A 465 0.57 5.55 4.79
N LEU A 466 0.97 5.64 6.06
CA LEU A 466 0.67 6.78 6.91
C LEU A 466 1.27 8.07 6.34
N LEU A 467 2.51 8.02 5.84
CA LEU A 467 3.15 9.17 5.19
C LEU A 467 2.40 9.59 3.93
N GLU A 468 2.00 8.64 3.09
CA GLU A 468 1.20 8.94 1.89
C GLU A 468 -0.17 9.52 2.24
N HIS A 469 -0.84 8.97 3.24
CA HIS A 469 -2.16 9.40 3.71
C HIS A 469 -2.14 10.82 4.29
N THR A 470 -1.16 11.12 5.14
CA THR A 470 -1.02 12.42 5.83
C THR A 470 -0.25 13.45 5.00
N GLY A 471 0.32 13.04 3.86
CA GLY A 471 1.31 13.85 3.15
C GLY A 471 2.51 14.24 4.02
N GLY A 472 2.85 13.40 5.00
CA GLY A 472 3.90 13.62 6.00
C GLY A 472 3.54 14.52 7.18
N ASP A 473 2.29 15.02 7.25
CA ASP A 473 1.81 15.84 8.37
C ASP A 473 1.29 14.92 9.50
N LEU A 474 2.24 14.33 10.23
CA LEU A 474 1.95 13.28 11.20
C LEU A 474 1.13 13.80 12.40
N PRO A 475 0.29 12.95 13.02
CA PRO A 475 -0.39 13.29 14.27
C PRO A 475 0.58 13.81 15.33
N PHE A 476 0.13 14.77 16.14
CA PHE A 476 0.97 15.47 17.11
C PHE A 476 1.73 14.51 18.04
N TRP A 477 1.06 13.46 18.53
CA TRP A 477 1.65 12.46 19.41
C TRP A 477 2.75 11.63 18.74
N LEU A 478 2.73 11.48 17.40
CA LEU A 478 3.66 10.67 16.62
C LEU A 478 4.81 11.49 16.01
N ALA A 479 4.63 12.81 15.86
CA ALA A 479 5.65 13.68 15.27
C ALA A 479 6.98 13.62 16.06
N PRO A 480 8.13 13.31 15.43
CA PRO A 480 9.43 13.27 16.11
C PRO A 480 9.82 14.58 16.76
N LYS A 481 9.45 15.69 16.11
CA LYS A 481 9.57 17.05 16.60
C LYS A 481 8.17 17.66 16.63
N GLN A 482 7.67 17.97 17.81
CA GLN A 482 6.33 18.49 18.02
C GLN A 482 6.29 20.01 17.91
N VAL A 483 7.27 20.66 18.54
CA VAL A 483 7.33 22.12 18.67
C VAL A 483 8.69 22.63 18.22
N ASN A 484 8.70 23.65 17.36
CA ASN A 484 9.89 24.42 16.99
C ASN A 484 9.81 25.83 17.59
N ILE A 485 10.76 26.17 18.46
CA ILE A 485 10.86 27.49 19.08
C ILE A 485 11.83 28.32 18.23
N ILE A 486 11.38 29.47 17.75
CA ILE A 486 12.08 30.31 16.77
C ILE A 486 12.28 31.71 17.36
N PRO A 487 13.46 31.99 17.94
CA PRO A 487 13.80 33.34 18.39
C PRO A 487 14.01 34.27 17.19
N ILE A 488 13.45 35.48 17.25
CA ILE A 488 13.65 36.51 16.21
C ILE A 488 15.09 37.05 16.20
N SER A 489 15.79 37.03 17.34
CA SER A 489 17.19 37.46 17.46
C SER A 489 17.88 36.83 18.68
N ASP A 490 19.20 36.90 18.73
CA ASP A 490 20.03 36.28 19.78
C ASP A 490 19.66 36.74 21.21
N LYS A 491 19.19 37.98 21.37
CA LYS A 491 18.73 38.50 22.67
C LYS A 491 17.48 37.79 23.22
N HIS A 492 16.77 37.00 22.42
CA HIS A 492 15.59 36.23 22.85
C HIS A 492 15.95 34.79 23.24
N GLN A 493 17.23 34.42 23.20
CA GLN A 493 17.67 33.04 23.39
C GLN A 493 17.37 32.55 24.81
N ASP A 494 17.68 33.33 25.85
CA ASP A 494 17.46 32.92 27.25
C ASP A 494 15.98 32.61 27.54
N TYR A 495 15.05 33.45 27.05
CA TYR A 495 13.62 33.19 27.18
C TYR A 495 13.17 31.94 26.40
N SER A 496 13.77 31.72 25.23
CA SER A 496 13.46 30.57 24.39
C SER A 496 13.99 29.26 24.98
N GLU A 497 15.13 29.30 25.69
CA GLU A 497 15.69 28.18 26.45
C GLU A 497 14.85 27.86 27.69
N ASP A 498 14.36 28.87 28.42
CA ASP A 498 13.37 28.69 29.51
C ASP A 498 12.10 28.00 29.00
N LEU A 499 11.56 28.47 27.87
CA LEU A 499 10.39 27.88 27.25
C LEU A 499 10.64 26.43 26.80
N LEU A 500 11.82 26.14 26.23
CA LEU A 500 12.22 24.79 25.86
C LEU A 500 12.24 23.86 27.09
N ASN A 501 12.86 24.31 28.18
CA ASN A 501 12.92 23.55 29.43
C ASN A 501 11.53 23.33 30.03
N ASN A 502 10.66 24.33 29.98
CA ASN A 502 9.27 24.20 30.41
C ASN A 502 8.51 23.15 29.60
N LEU A 503 8.58 23.21 28.26
CA LEU A 503 7.88 22.27 27.38
C LEU A 503 8.42 20.83 27.51
N THR A 504 9.74 20.66 27.54
CA THR A 504 10.36 19.34 27.73
C THR A 504 10.08 18.76 29.12
N GLY A 505 9.99 19.59 30.15
CA GLY A 505 9.56 19.19 31.50
C GLY A 505 8.13 18.63 31.55
N HIS A 506 7.26 19.04 30.62
CA HIS A 506 5.91 18.49 30.43
C HIS A 506 5.86 17.30 29.45
N GLY A 507 7.01 16.82 28.96
CA GLY A 507 7.11 15.67 28.07
C GLY A 507 6.94 15.98 26.57
N TYR A 508 6.88 17.26 26.18
CA TYR A 508 6.80 17.65 24.77
C TYR A 508 8.17 17.56 24.08
N ARG A 509 8.16 17.11 22.82
CA ARG A 509 9.36 17.07 21.97
C ARG A 509 9.57 18.42 21.28
N ALA A 510 9.93 19.40 22.10
CA ALA A 510 10.28 20.74 21.66
C ALA A 510 11.76 20.84 21.27
N HIS A 511 12.08 21.74 20.34
CA HIS A 511 13.45 22.09 19.99
C HIS A 511 13.56 23.59 19.72
N LEU A 512 14.76 24.12 19.95
CA LEU A 512 15.09 25.52 19.73
C LEU A 512 15.89 25.67 18.43
N ASP A 513 15.42 26.52 17.52
CA ASP A 513 16.09 26.85 16.26
C ASP A 513 17.12 27.98 16.46
N ASN A 514 18.32 27.56 16.86
CA ASN A 514 19.50 28.42 17.03
C ASN A 514 20.32 28.60 15.73
N THR A 515 19.74 28.34 14.56
CA THR A 515 20.45 28.58 13.30
C THR A 515 20.63 30.09 13.06
N ASN A 516 21.72 30.47 12.39
CA ASN A 516 21.98 31.87 11.99
C ASN A 516 21.27 32.23 10.67
N GLU A 517 20.01 31.83 10.56
CA GLU A 517 19.17 32.08 9.39
C GLU A 517 18.15 33.20 9.67
N ARG A 518 17.68 33.86 8.60
CA ARG A 518 16.61 34.86 8.73
C ARG A 518 15.33 34.19 9.19
N LEU A 519 14.52 34.89 9.98
CA LEU A 519 13.23 34.40 10.51
C LEU A 519 12.35 33.71 9.44
N GLY A 520 12.20 34.33 8.27
CA GLY A 520 11.41 33.74 7.18
C GLY A 520 11.96 32.40 6.66
N GLN A 521 13.27 32.21 6.69
CA GLN A 521 13.90 30.93 6.32
C GLN A 521 13.70 29.88 7.43
N LYS A 522 13.82 30.24 8.71
CA LYS A 522 13.52 29.35 9.84
C LYS A 522 12.08 28.83 9.79
N ILE A 523 11.11 29.74 9.58
CA ILE A 523 9.69 29.39 9.40
C ILE A 523 9.52 28.45 8.21
N ARG A 524 10.13 28.76 7.05
CA ARG A 524 10.06 27.91 5.87
C ARG A 524 10.64 26.52 6.12
N ASN A 525 11.79 26.41 6.79
CA ASN A 525 12.42 25.13 7.12
C ASN A 525 11.51 24.31 8.04
N SER A 526 10.90 24.96 9.03
CA SER A 526 9.95 24.31 9.95
C SER A 526 8.71 23.78 9.24
N GLU A 527 8.15 24.56 8.31
CA GLU A 527 7.04 24.16 7.45
C GLU A 527 7.43 22.99 6.52
N MET A 528 8.61 23.05 5.89
CA MET A 528 9.12 21.96 5.04
C MET A 528 9.38 20.67 5.81
N LYS A 529 9.84 20.76 7.06
CA LYS A 529 10.01 19.63 7.97
C LYS A 529 8.72 19.19 8.65
N LYS A 530 7.58 19.84 8.32
CA LYS A 530 6.24 19.50 8.80
C LYS A 530 6.16 19.40 10.33
N ILE A 531 6.83 20.31 11.03
CA ILE A 531 6.76 20.36 12.48
C ILE A 531 5.38 20.91 12.88
N PRO A 532 4.58 20.20 13.70
CA PRO A 532 3.18 20.55 13.97
C PRO A 532 2.97 21.97 14.53
N VAL A 533 3.86 22.42 15.41
CA VAL A 533 3.75 23.71 16.10
C VAL A 533 5.04 24.51 15.95
N MET A 534 4.89 25.78 15.61
CA MET A 534 5.95 26.79 15.66
C MET A 534 5.61 27.81 16.74
N ILE A 535 6.60 28.17 17.53
CA ILE A 535 6.51 29.24 18.52
C ILE A 535 7.52 30.32 18.15
N ILE A 536 7.05 31.54 17.91
CA ILE A 536 7.90 32.68 17.58
C ILE A 536 8.09 33.54 18.83
N VAL A 537 9.33 33.87 19.16
CA VAL A 537 9.68 34.66 20.35
C VAL A 537 10.37 35.97 19.95
N GLY A 538 9.69 37.08 20.21
CA GLY A 538 10.14 38.45 20.00
C GLY A 538 10.22 39.27 21.29
N ASP A 539 10.57 40.55 21.15
CA ASP A 539 10.58 41.51 22.26
C ASP A 539 9.21 41.61 22.95
N LYS A 540 8.13 41.65 22.16
CA LYS A 540 6.76 41.77 22.65
C LYS A 540 6.40 40.56 23.53
N GLU A 541 6.72 39.36 23.06
CA GLU A 541 6.45 38.10 23.78
C GLU A 541 7.19 38.05 25.11
N ILE A 542 8.44 38.53 25.17
CA ILE A 542 9.22 38.62 26.40
C ILE A 542 8.62 39.66 27.36
N GLU A 543 8.25 40.84 26.87
CA GLU A 543 7.67 41.92 27.68
C GLU A 543 6.33 41.53 28.31
N SER A 544 5.50 40.76 27.61
CA SER A 544 4.20 40.30 28.10
C SER A 544 4.19 38.91 28.73
N ASP A 545 5.34 38.22 28.80
CA ASP A 545 5.47 36.81 29.19
C ASP A 545 4.49 35.89 28.45
N THR A 546 4.43 36.05 27.13
CA THR A 546 3.58 35.27 26.23
C THR A 546 4.40 34.67 25.08
N VAL A 547 3.73 33.89 24.23
CA VAL A 547 4.32 33.23 23.06
C VAL A 547 3.41 33.38 21.84
N SER A 548 4.00 33.63 20.67
CA SER A 548 3.24 33.61 19.41
C SER A 548 3.21 32.21 18.84
N VAL A 549 2.03 31.61 18.73
CA VAL A 549 1.85 30.19 18.40
C VAL A 549 1.21 30.05 17.03
N ARG A 550 1.84 29.24 16.18
CA ARG A 550 1.31 28.87 14.87
C ARG A 550 1.29 27.36 14.73
N THR A 551 0.16 26.80 14.35
CA THR A 551 0.01 25.36 14.10
C THR A 551 -0.22 25.10 12.63
N ARG A 552 0.15 23.90 12.18
CA ARG A 552 -0.07 23.47 10.79
C ARG A 552 -1.56 23.29 10.47
N SER A 553 -2.34 22.79 11.44
CA SER A 553 -3.76 22.45 11.26
C SER A 553 -4.71 23.64 11.41
N LEU A 554 -4.45 24.56 12.34
CA LEU A 554 -5.35 25.68 12.69
C LEU A 554 -4.81 27.04 12.24
N GLY A 555 -3.56 27.12 11.78
CA GLY A 555 -2.93 28.37 11.37
C GLY A 555 -2.40 29.17 12.57
N ASP A 556 -2.48 30.49 12.47
CA ASP A 556 -2.01 31.41 13.51
C ASP A 556 -3.01 31.46 14.68
N LEU A 557 -2.56 31.05 15.87
CA LEU A 557 -3.35 31.09 17.10
C LEU A 557 -3.11 32.39 17.89
N GLY A 558 -2.22 33.27 17.42
CA GLY A 558 -1.89 34.51 18.07
C GLY A 558 -1.00 34.33 19.30
N SER A 559 -1.14 35.25 20.26
CA SER A 559 -0.34 35.26 21.49
C SER A 559 -1.06 34.48 22.58
N LEU A 560 -0.39 33.48 23.15
CA LEU A 560 -0.86 32.69 24.29
C LEU A 560 0.08 32.86 25.49
N SER A 561 -0.44 32.77 26.70
CA SER A 561 0.41 32.56 27.89
C SER A 561 1.05 31.17 27.84
N LYS A 562 2.10 30.95 28.67
CA LYS A 562 2.74 29.62 28.79
C LYS A 562 1.74 28.55 29.24
N ASP A 563 0.85 28.86 30.17
CA ASP A 563 -0.15 27.90 30.67
C ASP A 563 -1.20 27.57 29.59
N GLU A 564 -1.73 28.58 28.89
CA GLU A 564 -2.66 28.38 27.77
C GLU A 564 -2.03 27.57 26.63
N LEU A 565 -0.73 27.76 26.37
CA LEU A 565 0.00 26.93 25.41
C LEU A 565 -0.03 25.45 25.82
N ILE A 566 0.30 25.13 27.07
CA ILE A 566 0.32 23.74 27.55
C ILE A 566 -1.08 23.11 27.42
N GLU A 567 -2.13 23.81 27.84
CA GLU A 567 -3.52 23.34 27.67
C GLU A 567 -3.86 23.11 26.20
N LYS A 568 -3.42 24.02 25.32
CA LYS A 568 -3.70 23.90 23.89
C LYS A 568 -2.99 22.70 23.27
N LEU A 569 -1.74 22.43 23.65
CA LEU A 569 -0.97 21.29 23.15
C LEU A 569 -1.58 19.94 23.56
N ILE A 570 -2.28 19.85 24.69
CA ILE A 570 -3.01 18.63 25.11
C ILE A 570 -4.17 18.31 24.15
N SER A 571 -4.76 19.34 23.53
CA SER A 571 -5.92 19.20 22.64
C SER A 571 -5.58 18.88 21.18
N LEU A 572 -4.28 18.85 20.84
CA LEU A 572 -3.73 18.55 19.50
C LEU A 572 -3.28 17.10 19.39
#